data_AF-A0A8U1F6R7-F1
#
_entry.id   AF-A0A8U1F6R7-F1
#
_cell.length_a   1.000
_cell.length_b   1.000
_cell.length_c   1.000
_cell.angle_alpha   90.00
_cell.angle_beta   90.00
_cell.angle_gamma   90.00
#
_symmetry.space_group_name_H-M   'P 1'
#
loop_
_entity.id
_entity.type
_entity.pdbx_description
1 polymer ?
#
loop_
_entity_poly.entity_id
_entity_poly.type
_entity_poly.pdbx_seq_one_letter_code
_entity_poly.pdbx_strand_id
1 'polypeptide(L)'
;MAKIENGRQSADSRSIRTISSSHMDDESSLGSDSEINGFTNDRHTDKYGFIGGAQQYSEESAQDVPPEVLRQREVKWLDMLSNWDKWMVKRHKKVRLRCQKGIPPSLRGRAWLYLSGGKVKREQNRGKFEELDSQAGDPKELDVIEKDLHRQFPFHEMFVSRGGHGQQDLFRVLKAYTLYRPEEGYCQAQAPIAAVLLMHMPAEDAFWGLVQICEKYLPGYYSAGLEAIQLDGEILYALTRRVSPLTYRHLEKHKIEPILYMTEWFMCAFSRTLPWASVLRVWDMFLCDGVKIIFRVGLVLLKCMLGTREKLKTCQGQYETMELLRAIEPRYMQEGFLVREVLDVPVSERDVESEHHVQLKRWRKNRGELHWKSPPRMHGARAIMASEPPSRQDLRQNPTIIVESPLPPPQPTPQLQKGEKKSKKGKKSIKKGSMKITPPPVTEIPNPYNLPSDPKLPLRDPQLPLRDPQLPLRDPQPTLRDSPVQKPLVNDTPLPNTPKDSHLPHQPALNDQPALNHQPVFNDQSLLKESPLEKSRLSLSSTEADHQDTYL
;
A
#
# COMPACT_ATOMS: atom_id res chain seq x y z
N MET A 1 5.01 -69.28 34.86
CA MET A 1 4.47 -69.31 36.23
C MET A 1 3.20 -68.46 36.20
N ALA A 2 2.03 -69.08 36.02
CA ALA A 2 1.06 -69.40 37.09
C ALA A 2 0.45 -68.10 37.66
N LYS A 3 -0.86 -67.81 37.60
CA LYS A 3 -2.08 -68.65 37.61
C LYS A 3 -3.29 -67.69 37.38
N ILE A 4 -4.24 -68.04 36.49
CA ILE A 4 -5.61 -68.53 36.81
C ILE A 4 -6.59 -67.38 37.17
N GLU A 5 -7.83 -67.28 36.69
CA GLU A 5 -8.67 -68.03 35.74
C GLU A 5 -10.10 -67.44 35.85
N ASN A 6 -10.96 -67.84 34.90
CA ASN A 6 -12.42 -67.87 34.94
C ASN A 6 -13.18 -66.55 34.75
N GLY A 7 -14.03 -66.36 33.74
CA GLY A 7 -14.54 -67.29 32.73
C GLY A 7 -16.06 -67.29 32.71
N ARG A 8 -16.61 -67.09 31.50
CA ARG A 8 -17.85 -67.70 30.94
C ARG A 8 -19.18 -67.18 31.53
N GLN A 9 -20.28 -67.06 30.78
CA GLN A 9 -20.77 -67.69 29.54
C GLN A 9 -21.93 -66.80 29.02
N SER A 10 -22.01 -66.46 27.72
CA SER A 10 -22.63 -67.25 26.63
C SER A 10 -24.15 -67.00 26.53
N ALA A 11 -24.60 -66.28 25.49
CA ALA A 11 -25.30 -66.83 24.30
C ALA A 11 -26.80 -66.49 24.38
N ASP A 12 -27.57 -66.26 23.32
CA ASP A 12 -27.36 -66.47 21.89
C ASP A 12 -28.49 -65.78 21.09
N SER A 13 -28.29 -65.74 19.76
CA SER A 13 -29.29 -65.96 18.70
C SER A 13 -30.06 -64.81 18.01
N ARG A 14 -29.76 -64.75 16.69
CA ARG A 14 -30.63 -64.66 15.49
C ARG A 14 -30.71 -63.34 14.68
N SER A 15 -29.80 -63.25 13.70
CA SER A 15 -29.99 -63.20 12.23
C SER A 15 -31.17 -62.41 11.60
N ILE A 16 -30.86 -61.46 10.69
CA ILE A 16 -31.24 -61.40 9.24
C ILE A 16 -31.30 -59.95 8.69
N ARG A 17 -30.42 -59.65 7.71
CA ARG A 17 -30.55 -58.85 6.45
C ARG A 17 -31.03 -57.36 6.40
N THR A 18 -30.07 -56.52 5.98
CA THR A 18 -30.06 -55.51 4.88
C THR A 18 -30.65 -54.07 5.00
N ILE A 19 -29.77 -53.11 4.60
CA ILE A 19 -29.91 -51.77 3.98
C ILE A 19 -30.35 -50.54 4.82
N SER A 20 -29.48 -49.53 4.75
CA SER A 20 -29.71 -48.08 4.60
C SER A 20 -29.36 -47.13 5.74
N SER A 21 -28.36 -46.27 5.43
CA SER A 21 -28.33 -44.81 5.56
C SER A 21 -28.49 -44.11 6.93
N SER A 22 -27.42 -43.38 7.26
CA SER A 22 -27.37 -41.98 7.76
C SER A 22 -28.08 -41.61 9.07
N HIS A 23 -27.30 -41.39 10.12
CA HIS A 23 -27.01 -40.08 10.75
C HIS A 23 -26.36 -40.36 12.12
N MET A 24 -25.11 -39.94 12.28
CA MET A 24 -24.46 -39.82 13.59
C MET A 24 -24.20 -38.33 13.79
N ASP A 25 -24.90 -37.76 14.76
CA ASP A 25 -24.63 -36.44 15.30
C ASP A 25 -23.36 -36.55 16.16
N ASP A 26 -22.29 -35.88 15.76
CA ASP A 26 -21.11 -35.67 16.60
C ASP A 26 -21.11 -34.23 17.10
N GLU A 27 -21.69 -34.06 18.28
CA GLU A 27 -21.53 -32.90 19.14
C GLU A 27 -20.14 -32.97 19.80
N SER A 28 -19.21 -32.12 19.35
CA SER A 28 -17.93 -31.93 20.06
C SER A 28 -17.54 -30.45 20.15
N SER A 29 -17.88 -29.89 21.31
CA SER A 29 -16.99 -29.09 22.16
C SER A 29 -16.11 -28.03 21.47
N LEU A 30 -16.72 -26.89 21.14
CA LEU A 30 -15.98 -25.63 20.94
C LEU A 30 -15.60 -25.04 22.29
N GLY A 31 -14.31 -25.19 22.63
CA GLY A 31 -13.69 -24.56 23.79
C GLY A 31 -13.76 -23.04 23.71
N SER A 32 -14.45 -22.49 24.69
CA SER A 32 -14.68 -21.07 24.95
C SER A 32 -13.38 -20.35 25.35
N ASP A 33 -12.98 -19.35 24.57
CA ASP A 33 -12.04 -18.29 24.98
C ASP A 33 -12.43 -16.92 24.35
N SER A 34 -13.71 -16.73 24.00
CA SER A 34 -14.18 -15.50 23.32
C SER A 34 -14.67 -14.39 24.26
N GLU A 35 -14.34 -14.43 25.56
CA GLU A 35 -14.88 -13.48 26.55
C GLU A 35 -13.86 -12.48 27.13
N ILE A 36 -13.00 -11.89 26.28
CA ILE A 36 -12.20 -10.73 26.73
C ILE A 36 -12.40 -9.44 25.92
N ASN A 37 -13.28 -9.41 24.91
CA ASN A 37 -13.75 -8.17 24.30
C ASN A 37 -15.14 -8.40 23.70
N GLY A 38 -16.19 -7.89 24.34
CA GLY A 38 -17.60 -8.09 23.98
C GLY A 38 -18.01 -7.56 22.60
N PHE A 39 -17.58 -8.21 21.53
CA PHE A 39 -17.93 -7.93 20.14
C PHE A 39 -18.35 -9.21 19.43
N THR A 40 -19.49 -9.79 19.82
CA THR A 40 -19.97 -11.03 19.20
C THR A 40 -21.21 -10.90 18.31
N ASN A 41 -21.75 -9.70 18.02
CA ASN A 41 -22.95 -9.62 17.17
C ASN A 41 -22.99 -8.64 16.00
N ASP A 42 -21.91 -7.94 15.64
CA ASP A 42 -21.80 -7.36 14.28
C ASP A 42 -20.34 -6.98 13.95
N ARG A 43 -19.55 -7.95 13.45
CA ARG A 43 -18.22 -7.64 12.88
C ARG A 43 -18.41 -7.14 11.45
N HIS A 44 -18.99 -5.95 11.30
CA HIS A 44 -19.13 -5.32 10.00
C HIS A 44 -17.73 -4.95 9.47
N THR A 45 -17.36 -5.53 8.34
CA THR A 45 -16.13 -5.18 7.60
C THR A 45 -16.44 -4.10 6.58
N ASP A 46 -15.48 -3.21 6.33
CA ASP A 46 -15.56 -2.30 5.19
C ASP A 46 -15.35 -3.05 3.86
N LYS A 47 -15.45 -2.34 2.73
CA LYS A 47 -15.24 -2.92 1.39
C LYS A 47 -13.85 -3.52 1.15
N TYR A 48 -12.94 -3.34 2.09
CA TYR A 48 -11.57 -3.81 2.05
C TYR A 48 -11.27 -4.88 3.11
N GLY A 49 -12.26 -5.32 3.90
CA GLY A 49 -12.10 -6.36 4.92
C GLY A 49 -11.67 -5.85 6.30
N PHE A 50 -11.62 -4.53 6.55
CA PHE A 50 -11.26 -3.97 7.85
C PHE A 50 -12.47 -3.80 8.77
N ILE A 51 -12.32 -4.19 10.04
CA ILE A 51 -13.37 -4.19 11.07
C ILE A 51 -13.36 -2.87 11.84
N GLY A 52 -14.55 -2.44 12.28
CA GLY A 52 -14.69 -1.42 13.33
C GLY A 52 -14.26 -0.02 12.91
N GLY A 53 -14.29 0.30 11.62
CA GLY A 53 -13.87 1.60 11.13
C GLY A 53 -12.38 1.88 11.34
N ALA A 54 -11.53 0.84 11.43
CA ALA A 54 -10.07 1.01 11.44
C ALA A 54 -9.56 1.81 10.22
N GLN A 55 -10.38 1.90 9.17
CA GLN A 55 -10.16 2.70 7.98
C GLN A 55 -11.20 3.84 7.84
N GLN A 56 -11.75 4.42 8.92
CA GLN A 56 -12.77 5.49 8.89
C GLN A 56 -12.49 6.60 7.86
N TYR A 57 -11.22 6.92 7.61
CA TYR A 57 -10.79 7.90 6.61
C TYR A 57 -10.95 7.46 5.14
N SER A 58 -11.18 6.16 4.86
CA SER A 58 -11.29 5.57 3.52
C SER A 58 -12.72 5.58 2.97
N GLU A 59 -13.76 5.59 3.80
CA GLU A 59 -15.16 5.57 3.32
C GLU A 59 -15.60 6.92 2.73
N GLU A 60 -15.25 8.04 3.37
CA GLU A 60 -15.60 9.38 2.86
C GLU A 60 -14.74 9.81 1.65
N SER A 61 -13.62 9.13 1.38
CA SER A 61 -12.59 9.59 0.43
C SER A 61 -12.41 8.71 -0.81
N ALA A 62 -12.78 7.44 -0.74
CA ALA A 62 -12.71 6.53 -1.87
C ALA A 62 -13.85 6.87 -2.85
N GLN A 63 -13.51 7.51 -3.96
CA GLN A 63 -14.48 7.82 -5.01
C GLN A 63 -15.02 6.50 -5.59
N ASP A 64 -16.25 6.15 -5.24
CA ASP A 64 -16.87 4.94 -5.75
C ASP A 64 -17.07 5.05 -7.26
N VAL A 65 -16.26 4.28 -7.98
CA VAL A 65 -16.33 4.18 -9.43
C VAL A 65 -17.59 3.37 -9.78
N PRO A 66 -18.49 3.88 -10.64
CA PRO A 66 -19.71 3.15 -10.98
C PRO A 66 -19.40 1.74 -11.49
N PRO A 67 -20.19 0.72 -11.09
CA PRO A 67 -19.91 -0.69 -11.43
C PRO A 67 -19.75 -0.95 -12.94
N GLU A 68 -20.48 -0.22 -13.78
CA GLU A 68 -20.35 -0.33 -15.24
C GLU A 68 -18.97 0.15 -15.73
N VAL A 69 -18.46 1.25 -15.17
CA VAL A 69 -17.12 1.76 -15.48
C VAL A 69 -16.06 0.77 -14.99
N LEU A 70 -16.25 0.18 -13.81
CA LEU A 70 -15.37 -0.87 -13.30
C LEU A 70 -15.32 -2.09 -14.23
N ARG A 71 -16.47 -2.62 -14.65
CA ARG A 71 -16.54 -3.74 -15.61
C ARG A 71 -15.84 -3.43 -16.93
N GLN A 72 -16.00 -2.23 -17.46
CA GLN A 72 -15.29 -1.80 -18.67
C GLN A 72 -13.77 -1.72 -18.46
N ARG A 73 -13.31 -1.31 -17.27
CA ARG A 73 -11.89 -1.32 -16.91
C ARG A 73 -11.38 -2.76 -16.79
N GLU A 74 -12.16 -3.67 -16.22
CA GLU A 74 -11.81 -5.09 -16.09
C GLU A 74 -11.60 -5.76 -17.44
N VAL A 75 -12.54 -5.62 -18.38
CA VAL A 75 -12.41 -6.16 -19.75
C VAL A 75 -11.13 -5.65 -20.42
N LYS A 76 -10.84 -4.36 -20.25
CA LYS A 76 -9.62 -3.73 -20.76
C LYS A 76 -8.35 -4.31 -20.13
N TRP A 77 -8.37 -4.64 -18.84
CA TRP A 77 -7.25 -5.24 -18.13
C TRP A 77 -7.05 -6.72 -18.48
N LEU A 78 -8.13 -7.48 -18.62
CA LEU A 78 -8.09 -8.86 -19.09
C LEU A 78 -7.43 -8.98 -20.47
N ASP A 79 -7.79 -8.10 -21.42
CA ASP A 79 -7.13 -8.04 -22.73
C ASP A 79 -5.62 -7.77 -22.63
N MET A 80 -5.20 -6.91 -21.69
CA MET A 80 -3.78 -6.64 -21.46
C MET A 80 -3.05 -7.85 -20.89
N LEU A 81 -3.61 -8.49 -19.86
CA LEU A 81 -3.00 -9.65 -19.21
C LEU A 81 -2.92 -10.86 -20.16
N SER A 82 -3.87 -11.01 -21.08
CA SER A 82 -3.85 -12.09 -22.09
C SER A 82 -2.81 -11.88 -23.18
N ASN A 83 -2.31 -10.66 -23.35
CA ASN A 83 -1.33 -10.29 -24.37
C ASN A 83 -0.16 -9.50 -23.76
N TRP A 84 0.27 -9.89 -22.56
CA TRP A 84 1.11 -9.07 -21.70
C TRP A 84 2.43 -8.63 -22.35
N ASP A 85 3.14 -9.57 -22.98
CA ASP A 85 4.38 -9.33 -23.72
C ASP A 85 4.23 -8.20 -24.75
N LYS A 86 3.20 -8.29 -25.59
CA LYS A 86 2.89 -7.31 -26.64
C LYS A 86 2.55 -5.95 -26.04
N TRP A 87 1.79 -5.93 -24.95
CA TRP A 87 1.39 -4.68 -24.28
C TRP A 87 2.59 -3.99 -23.63
N MET A 88 3.47 -4.74 -22.99
CA MET A 88 4.65 -4.20 -22.33
C MET A 88 5.72 -3.72 -23.31
N VAL A 89 5.86 -4.36 -24.47
CA VAL A 89 6.79 -3.89 -25.51
C VAL A 89 6.22 -2.71 -26.30
N LYS A 90 4.99 -2.83 -26.82
CA LYS A 90 4.44 -1.87 -27.81
C LYS A 90 3.54 -0.79 -27.21
N ARG A 91 2.98 -1.01 -26.02
CA ARG A 91 1.91 -0.17 -25.45
C ARG A 91 2.15 0.15 -23.96
N HIS A 92 3.39 0.10 -23.48
CA HIS A 92 3.73 0.34 -22.07
C HIS A 92 3.16 1.65 -21.53
N LYS A 93 3.22 2.74 -22.31
CA LYS A 93 2.64 4.04 -21.91
C LYS A 93 1.16 3.94 -21.54
N LYS A 94 0.40 3.07 -22.22
CA LYS A 94 -1.02 2.85 -21.96
C LYS A 94 -1.26 1.93 -20.76
N VAL A 95 -0.38 0.96 -20.52
CA VAL A 95 -0.37 0.17 -19.27
C VAL A 95 -0.15 1.09 -18.08
N ARG A 96 0.92 1.90 -18.14
CA ARG A 96 1.25 2.94 -17.15
C ARG A 96 0.07 3.86 -16.86
N LEU A 97 -0.58 4.39 -17.91
CA LEU A 97 -1.77 5.24 -17.76
C LEU A 97 -2.90 4.55 -17.00
N ARG A 98 -3.08 3.25 -17.22
CA ARG A 98 -4.13 2.47 -16.55
C ARG A 98 -3.79 2.20 -15.09
N CYS A 99 -2.53 1.96 -14.76
CA CYS A 99 -2.07 1.88 -13.36
C CYS A 99 -2.31 3.22 -12.62
N GLN A 100 -2.04 4.35 -13.30
CA GLN A 100 -2.30 5.70 -12.76
C GLN A 100 -3.79 6.04 -12.62
N LYS A 101 -4.69 5.33 -13.32
CA LYS A 101 -6.15 5.48 -13.19
C LYS A 101 -6.80 4.55 -12.16
N GLY A 102 -6.13 3.47 -11.75
CA GLY A 102 -6.72 2.44 -10.89
C GLY A 102 -6.75 1.08 -11.56
N ILE A 103 -6.10 0.10 -10.95
CA ILE A 103 -6.33 -1.31 -11.29
C ILE A 103 -7.64 -1.74 -10.61
N PRO A 104 -8.59 -2.37 -11.36
CA PRO A 104 -9.81 -2.91 -10.77
C PRO A 104 -9.50 -3.87 -9.61
N PRO A 105 -10.23 -3.81 -8.49
CA PRO A 105 -9.96 -4.65 -7.32
C PRO A 105 -9.85 -6.15 -7.64
N SER A 106 -10.79 -6.66 -8.45
CA SER A 106 -10.85 -8.06 -8.91
C SER A 106 -9.62 -8.53 -9.70
N LEU A 107 -8.82 -7.61 -10.23
CA LEU A 107 -7.66 -7.92 -11.06
C LEU A 107 -6.33 -7.52 -10.43
N ARG A 108 -6.32 -6.92 -9.23
CA ARG A 108 -5.07 -6.48 -8.57
C ARG A 108 -4.10 -7.63 -8.34
N GLY A 109 -4.55 -8.74 -7.76
CA GLY A 109 -3.69 -9.90 -7.50
C GLY A 109 -2.93 -10.35 -8.75
N ARG A 110 -3.66 -10.54 -9.86
CA ARG A 110 -3.08 -10.91 -11.15
C ARG A 110 -2.20 -9.80 -11.73
N ALA A 111 -2.67 -8.57 -11.76
CA ALA A 111 -1.93 -7.47 -12.38
C ALA A 111 -0.63 -7.16 -11.63
N TRP A 112 -0.66 -7.16 -10.30
CA TRP A 112 0.52 -6.95 -9.46
C TRP A 112 1.55 -8.06 -9.65
N LEU A 113 1.12 -9.32 -9.70
CA LEU A 113 2.01 -10.44 -9.97
C LEU A 113 2.70 -10.34 -11.34
N TYR A 114 2.00 -9.82 -12.36
CA TYR A 114 2.59 -9.57 -13.68
C TYR A 114 3.50 -8.34 -13.69
N LEU A 115 3.10 -7.25 -13.02
CA LEU A 115 3.87 -6.01 -12.94
C LEU A 115 5.18 -6.21 -12.17
N SER A 116 5.15 -6.96 -11.06
CA SER A 116 6.34 -7.26 -10.25
C SER A 116 7.32 -8.18 -10.95
N GLY A 117 6.89 -8.91 -12.00
CA GLY A 117 7.65 -10.03 -12.58
C GLY A 117 7.47 -11.35 -11.83
N GLY A 118 6.71 -11.37 -10.73
CA GLY A 118 6.50 -12.56 -9.90
C GLY A 118 5.86 -13.72 -10.66
N LYS A 119 4.99 -13.43 -11.65
CA LYS A 119 4.39 -14.47 -12.50
C LYS A 119 5.45 -15.27 -13.24
N VAL A 120 6.43 -14.58 -13.82
CA VAL A 120 7.51 -15.18 -14.62
C VAL A 120 8.42 -15.98 -13.69
N LYS A 121 8.80 -15.38 -12.56
CA LYS A 121 9.64 -16.02 -11.56
C LYS A 121 9.02 -17.31 -11.02
N ARG A 122 7.73 -17.30 -10.70
CA ARG A 122 6.96 -18.48 -10.28
C ARG A 122 7.01 -19.60 -11.31
N GLU A 123 6.71 -19.31 -12.57
CA GLU A 123 6.70 -20.34 -13.63
C GLU A 123 8.08 -20.95 -13.89
N GLN A 124 9.14 -20.18 -13.67
CA GLN A 124 10.52 -20.66 -13.78
C GLN A 124 10.96 -21.51 -12.57
N ASN A 125 10.22 -21.47 -11.47
CA ASN A 125 10.56 -22.10 -10.20
C ASN A 125 9.36 -22.90 -9.63
N ARG A 126 8.64 -23.62 -10.50
CA ARG A 126 7.46 -24.42 -10.10
C ARG A 126 7.80 -25.41 -8.99
N GLY A 127 6.97 -25.46 -7.96
CA GLY A 127 7.14 -26.36 -6.81
C GLY A 127 8.13 -25.85 -5.75
N LYS A 128 8.83 -24.74 -6.02
CA LYS A 128 9.87 -24.25 -5.10
C LYS A 128 9.28 -23.67 -3.82
N PHE A 129 8.12 -23.02 -3.89
CA PHE A 129 7.46 -22.49 -2.70
C PHE A 129 7.03 -23.64 -1.77
N GLU A 130 6.41 -24.69 -2.30
CA GLU A 130 6.01 -25.87 -1.54
C GLU A 130 7.22 -26.59 -0.93
N GLU A 131 8.32 -26.67 -1.69
CA GLU A 131 9.59 -27.23 -1.21
C GLU A 131 10.13 -26.45 0.00
N LEU A 132 10.13 -25.11 -0.06
CA LEU A 132 10.61 -24.25 1.02
C LEU A 132 9.66 -24.25 2.23
N ASP A 133 8.36 -24.24 1.99
CA ASP A 133 7.35 -24.28 3.04
C ASP A 133 7.39 -25.62 3.82
N SER A 134 7.77 -26.71 3.16
CA SER A 134 7.95 -28.01 3.82
C SER A 134 9.24 -28.12 4.64
N GLN A 135 10.19 -27.21 4.45
CA GLN A 135 11.47 -27.19 5.17
C GLN A 135 11.35 -26.51 6.54
N ALA A 136 12.20 -26.92 7.47
CA ALA A 136 12.35 -26.24 8.76
C ALA A 136 13.12 -24.92 8.57
N GLY A 137 12.59 -23.82 9.10
CA GLY A 137 13.27 -22.53 9.17
C GLY A 137 14.23 -22.41 10.36
N ASP A 138 15.05 -21.36 10.38
CA ASP A 138 15.86 -21.02 11.56
C ASP A 138 14.93 -20.66 12.74
N PRO A 139 14.98 -21.37 13.89
CA PRO A 139 14.13 -21.10 15.04
C PRO A 139 14.15 -19.65 15.52
N LYS A 140 15.28 -18.94 15.37
CA LYS A 140 15.38 -17.53 15.76
C LYS A 140 14.54 -16.64 14.86
N GLU A 141 14.57 -16.88 13.55
CA GLU A 141 13.76 -16.11 12.60
C GLU A 141 12.28 -16.43 12.78
N LEU A 142 11.93 -17.71 12.99
CA LEU A 142 10.55 -18.14 13.19
C LEU A 142 9.93 -17.47 14.43
N ASP A 143 10.65 -17.42 15.55
CA ASP A 143 10.18 -16.74 16.78
C ASP A 143 9.93 -15.24 16.54
N VAL A 144 10.79 -14.57 15.76
CA VAL A 144 10.59 -13.16 15.41
C VAL A 144 9.40 -13.00 14.47
N ILE A 145 9.22 -13.88 13.48
CA ILE A 145 8.07 -13.88 12.57
C ILE A 145 6.77 -14.08 13.35
N GLU A 146 6.68 -15.08 14.24
CA GLU A 146 5.48 -15.36 15.04
C GLU A 146 5.07 -14.18 15.92
N LYS A 147 6.05 -13.52 16.53
CA LYS A 147 5.83 -12.27 17.28
C LYS A 147 5.39 -11.12 16.38
N ASP A 148 5.71 -11.14 15.10
CA ASP A 148 5.27 -10.14 14.14
C ASP A 148 3.82 -10.32 13.69
N LEU A 149 3.35 -11.56 13.51
CA LEU A 149 2.09 -11.86 12.81
C LEU A 149 0.89 -11.08 13.38
N HIS A 150 0.76 -11.04 14.70
CA HIS A 150 -0.42 -10.48 15.37
C HIS A 150 -0.55 -8.96 15.23
N ARG A 151 0.53 -8.24 14.90
CA ARG A 151 0.50 -6.79 14.71
C ARG A 151 0.36 -6.37 13.24
N GLN A 152 0.32 -7.31 12.31
CA GLN A 152 0.16 -7.03 10.89
C GLN A 152 -1.33 -6.95 10.54
N PHE A 153 -1.82 -5.73 10.31
CA PHE A 153 -3.22 -5.44 10.00
C PHE A 153 -4.21 -6.14 10.96
N PRO A 154 -4.11 -5.90 12.29
CA PRO A 154 -4.85 -6.65 13.32
C PRO A 154 -6.37 -6.50 13.21
N PHE A 155 -6.84 -5.46 12.52
CA PHE A 155 -8.26 -5.19 12.31
C PHE A 155 -8.80 -5.74 10.98
N HIS A 156 -7.98 -6.40 10.17
CA HIS A 156 -8.42 -6.98 8.90
C HIS A 156 -8.93 -8.41 9.11
N GLU A 157 -10.06 -8.77 8.50
CA GLU A 157 -10.73 -10.07 8.66
C GLU A 157 -9.81 -11.28 8.40
N MET A 158 -8.87 -11.13 7.46
CA MET A 158 -7.87 -12.15 7.14
C MET A 158 -6.86 -12.40 8.28
N PHE A 159 -6.51 -11.38 9.07
CA PHE A 159 -5.40 -11.44 10.04
C PHE A 159 -5.82 -11.31 11.51
N VAL A 160 -7.08 -10.94 11.77
CA VAL A 160 -7.60 -10.69 13.11
C VAL A 160 -7.63 -11.94 14.01
N SER A 161 -7.85 -13.12 13.43
CA SER A 161 -7.88 -14.38 14.18
C SER A 161 -6.46 -14.87 14.44
N ARG A 162 -6.07 -14.92 15.71
CA ARG A 162 -4.75 -15.44 16.12
C ARG A 162 -4.60 -16.90 15.70
N GLY A 163 -3.54 -17.20 14.96
CA GLY A 163 -3.35 -18.53 14.37
C GLY A 163 -4.39 -18.90 13.30
N GLY A 164 -5.19 -17.95 12.82
CA GLY A 164 -6.12 -18.17 11.69
C GLY A 164 -5.40 -18.30 10.35
N HIS A 165 -6.14 -18.63 9.29
CA HIS A 165 -5.56 -18.94 7.98
C HIS A 165 -4.65 -17.83 7.44
N GLY A 166 -4.98 -16.55 7.64
CA GLY A 166 -4.19 -15.46 7.08
C GLY A 166 -2.87 -15.27 7.82
N GLN A 167 -2.85 -15.44 9.15
CA GLN A 167 -1.59 -15.46 9.91
C GLN A 167 -0.74 -16.68 9.54
N GLN A 168 -1.36 -17.85 9.31
CA GLN A 168 -0.65 -19.04 8.84
C GLN A 168 -0.04 -18.82 7.45
N ASP A 169 -0.78 -18.29 6.49
CA ASP A 169 -0.25 -18.00 5.15
C ASP A 169 0.84 -16.92 5.19
N LEU A 170 0.69 -15.90 6.05
CA LEU A 170 1.74 -14.90 6.27
C LEU A 170 3.02 -15.53 6.83
N PHE A 171 2.88 -16.41 7.83
CA PHE A 171 4.01 -17.18 8.37
C PHE A 171 4.69 -18.01 7.29
N ARG A 172 3.91 -18.76 6.48
CA ARG A 172 4.42 -19.61 5.40
C ARG A 172 5.22 -18.79 4.37
N VAL A 173 4.68 -17.65 3.93
CA VAL A 173 5.35 -16.76 2.97
C VAL A 173 6.66 -16.21 3.54
N LEU A 174 6.65 -15.72 4.78
CA LEU A 174 7.83 -15.11 5.39
C LEU A 174 8.92 -16.15 5.70
N LYS A 175 8.55 -17.31 6.27
CA LYS A 175 9.47 -18.44 6.47
C LYS A 175 10.09 -18.89 5.15
N ALA A 176 9.28 -19.09 4.11
CA ALA A 176 9.80 -19.50 2.80
C ALA A 176 10.76 -18.43 2.24
N TYR A 177 10.51 -17.15 2.48
CA TYR A 177 11.43 -16.07 2.10
C TYR A 177 12.79 -16.19 2.78
N THR A 178 12.84 -16.42 4.10
CA THR A 178 14.14 -16.53 4.79
C THR A 178 14.95 -17.73 4.33
N LEU A 179 14.29 -18.83 4.00
CA LEU A 179 14.93 -20.00 3.39
C LEU A 179 15.39 -19.75 1.95
N TYR A 180 14.67 -18.92 1.20
CA TYR A 180 15.04 -18.53 -0.17
C TYR A 180 16.21 -17.52 -0.19
N ARG A 181 16.28 -16.63 0.80
CA ARG A 181 17.25 -15.54 0.94
C ARG A 181 17.89 -15.53 2.34
N PRO A 182 18.65 -16.57 2.71
CA PRO A 182 19.23 -16.69 4.05
C PRO A 182 20.23 -15.58 4.38
N GLU A 183 20.82 -14.94 3.37
CA GLU A 183 21.73 -13.81 3.54
C GLU A 183 21.05 -12.51 3.98
N GLU A 184 19.78 -12.32 3.63
CA GLU A 184 18.97 -11.20 4.10
C GLU A 184 18.20 -11.57 5.37
N GLY A 185 17.73 -12.82 5.44
CA GLY A 185 16.90 -13.32 6.53
C GLY A 185 15.56 -12.60 6.65
N TYR A 186 15.00 -12.62 7.85
CA TYR A 186 13.77 -11.88 8.17
C TYR A 186 14.03 -10.46 8.68
N CYS A 187 13.50 -9.48 7.97
CA CYS A 187 13.35 -8.11 8.45
C CYS A 187 11.86 -7.82 8.71
N GLN A 188 11.54 -7.27 9.89
CA GLN A 188 10.16 -6.98 10.30
C GLN A 188 9.36 -6.11 9.31
N ALA A 189 10.04 -5.27 8.53
CA ALA A 189 9.39 -4.45 7.52
C ALA A 189 8.92 -5.23 6.26
N GLN A 190 9.27 -6.52 6.14
CA GLN A 190 8.78 -7.40 5.08
C GLN A 190 7.37 -7.93 5.35
N ALA A 191 7.00 -8.16 6.62
CA ALA A 191 5.66 -8.64 6.97
C ALA A 191 4.51 -7.78 6.42
N PRO A 192 4.53 -6.44 6.53
CA PRO A 192 3.44 -5.64 5.97
C PRO A 192 3.40 -5.69 4.43
N ILE A 193 4.56 -5.85 3.74
CA ILE A 193 4.61 -6.07 2.29
C ILE A 193 3.94 -7.40 1.92
N ALA A 194 4.30 -8.47 2.63
CA ALA A 194 3.74 -9.80 2.43
C ALA A 194 2.22 -9.84 2.71
N ALA A 195 1.77 -9.20 3.78
CA ALA A 195 0.36 -9.12 4.13
C ALA A 195 -0.46 -8.37 3.07
N VAL A 196 0.05 -7.25 2.53
CA VAL A 196 -0.62 -6.52 1.42
C VAL A 196 -0.80 -7.42 0.19
N LEU A 197 0.22 -8.23 -0.14
CA LEU A 197 0.15 -9.17 -1.23
C LEU A 197 -0.89 -10.26 -0.95
N LEU A 198 -0.86 -10.88 0.23
CA LEU A 198 -1.79 -11.94 0.65
C LEU A 198 -3.26 -11.52 0.63
N MET A 199 -3.55 -10.25 0.90
CA MET A 199 -4.92 -9.71 0.75
C MET A 199 -5.44 -9.75 -0.69
N HIS A 200 -4.57 -9.93 -1.69
CA HIS A 200 -4.93 -9.88 -3.10
C HIS A 200 -4.58 -11.14 -3.90
N MET A 201 -3.72 -12.02 -3.37
CA MET A 201 -3.26 -13.21 -4.10
C MET A 201 -2.93 -14.36 -3.15
N PRO A 202 -2.96 -15.62 -3.63
CA PRO A 202 -2.60 -16.80 -2.83
C PRO A 202 -1.15 -16.75 -2.32
N ALA A 203 -0.84 -17.58 -1.31
CA ALA A 203 0.47 -17.60 -0.65
C ALA A 203 1.67 -17.75 -1.61
N GLU A 204 1.62 -18.68 -2.58
CA GLU A 204 2.72 -18.85 -3.55
C GLU A 204 2.94 -17.58 -4.38
N ASP A 205 1.85 -16.95 -4.84
CA ASP A 205 1.93 -15.71 -5.63
C ASP A 205 2.46 -14.54 -4.78
N ALA A 206 2.02 -14.46 -3.53
CA ALA A 206 2.50 -13.46 -2.58
C ALA A 206 3.99 -13.65 -2.26
N PHE A 207 4.45 -14.89 -2.12
CA PHE A 207 5.86 -15.21 -1.97
C PHE A 207 6.69 -14.72 -3.16
N TRP A 208 6.31 -15.04 -4.39
CA TRP A 208 7.05 -14.57 -5.57
C TRP A 208 6.93 -13.06 -5.79
N GLY A 209 5.80 -12.46 -5.42
CA GLY A 209 5.64 -11.00 -5.37
C GLY A 209 6.62 -10.35 -4.39
N LEU A 210 6.74 -10.89 -3.17
CA LEU A 210 7.66 -10.42 -2.14
C LEU A 210 9.11 -10.54 -2.61
N VAL A 211 9.50 -11.71 -3.12
CA VAL A 211 10.84 -11.95 -3.69
C VAL A 211 11.20 -10.90 -4.73
N GLN A 212 10.30 -10.63 -5.69
CA GLN A 212 10.57 -9.62 -6.71
C GLN A 212 10.65 -8.20 -6.15
N ILE A 213 9.79 -7.84 -5.19
CA ILE A 213 9.84 -6.52 -4.55
C ILE A 213 11.18 -6.32 -3.85
N CYS A 214 11.63 -7.28 -3.04
CA CYS A 214 12.89 -7.18 -2.32
C CYS A 214 14.10 -7.15 -3.28
N GLU A 215 14.17 -8.06 -4.25
CA GLU A 215 15.33 -8.19 -5.13
C GLU A 215 15.44 -7.10 -6.20
N LYS A 216 14.30 -6.70 -6.78
CA LYS A 216 14.28 -5.85 -7.97
C LYS A 216 13.92 -4.41 -7.65
N TYR A 217 12.95 -4.20 -6.78
CA TYR A 217 12.45 -2.84 -6.50
C TYR A 217 13.16 -2.18 -5.32
N LEU A 218 13.45 -2.94 -4.27
CA LEU A 218 13.97 -2.45 -2.99
C LEU A 218 15.28 -3.18 -2.57
N PRO A 219 16.26 -3.34 -3.49
CA PRO A 219 17.47 -4.11 -3.18
C PRO A 219 18.21 -3.48 -2.00
N GLY A 220 18.64 -4.32 -1.05
CA GLY A 220 19.41 -3.92 0.14
C GLY A 220 18.61 -3.23 1.24
N TYR A 221 17.30 -3.01 1.08
CA TYR A 221 16.48 -2.35 2.10
C TYR A 221 16.43 -3.15 3.41
N TYR A 222 16.41 -4.47 3.30
CA TYR A 222 16.20 -5.39 4.42
C TYR A 222 17.51 -5.97 4.97
N SER A 223 18.65 -5.57 4.41
CA SER A 223 19.97 -5.98 4.90
C SER A 223 20.33 -5.30 6.22
N ALA A 224 21.21 -5.95 6.99
CA ALA A 224 21.74 -5.39 8.22
C ALA A 224 22.38 -3.99 8.00
N GLY A 225 22.20 -3.09 8.97
CA GLY A 225 22.75 -1.73 8.93
C GLY A 225 21.95 -0.72 8.10
N LEU A 226 20.92 -1.15 7.34
CA LEU A 226 19.99 -0.27 6.62
C LEU A 226 20.70 0.73 5.68
N GLU A 227 21.86 0.38 5.13
CA GLU A 227 22.66 1.31 4.31
C GLU A 227 21.91 1.76 3.06
N ALA A 228 21.12 0.89 2.44
CA ALA A 228 20.29 1.23 1.29
C ALA A 228 19.23 2.29 1.65
N ILE A 229 18.60 2.18 2.83
CA ILE A 229 17.61 3.15 3.32
C ILE A 229 18.29 4.48 3.65
N GLN A 230 19.46 4.46 4.29
CA GLN A 230 20.22 5.68 4.57
C GLN A 230 20.60 6.41 3.28
N LEU A 231 21.09 5.67 2.27
CA LEU A 231 21.41 6.23 0.96
C LEU A 231 20.18 6.83 0.28
N ASP A 232 19.05 6.13 0.31
CA ASP A 232 17.80 6.63 -0.23
C ASP A 232 17.26 7.82 0.57
N GLY A 233 17.61 7.94 1.85
CA GLY A 233 17.38 9.13 2.65
C GLY A 233 18.13 10.34 2.12
N GLU A 234 19.41 10.19 1.80
CA GLU A 234 20.19 11.25 1.16
C GLU A 234 19.62 11.66 -0.20
N ILE A 235 19.12 10.70 -0.97
CA ILE A 235 18.43 10.97 -2.25
C ILE A 235 17.14 11.76 -2.00
N LEU A 236 16.29 11.33 -1.04
CA LEU A 236 15.05 12.03 -0.70
C LEU A 236 15.34 13.46 -0.23
N TYR A 237 16.39 13.64 0.56
CA TYR A 237 16.82 14.94 1.05
C TYR A 237 17.26 15.89 -0.07
N ALA A 238 18.07 15.38 -1.01
CA ALA A 238 18.49 16.12 -2.19
C ALA A 238 17.31 16.48 -3.11
N LEU A 239 16.36 15.56 -3.31
CA LEU A 239 15.14 15.82 -4.06
C LEU A 239 14.23 16.82 -3.36
N THR A 240 14.17 16.79 -2.02
CA THR A 240 13.41 17.76 -1.21
C THR A 240 13.96 19.16 -1.42
N ARG A 241 15.29 19.33 -1.46
CA ARG A 241 15.91 20.62 -1.80
C ARG A 241 15.43 21.19 -3.15
N ARG A 242 15.18 20.32 -4.13
CA ARG A 242 14.72 20.70 -5.47
C ARG A 242 13.23 20.99 -5.52
N VAL A 243 12.42 20.16 -4.88
CA VAL A 243 10.94 20.22 -4.95
C VAL A 243 10.34 21.19 -3.94
N SER A 244 10.91 21.28 -2.74
CA SER A 244 10.49 22.19 -1.68
C SER A 244 11.72 22.73 -0.92
N PRO A 245 12.39 23.77 -1.46
CA PRO A 245 13.55 24.39 -0.81
C PRO A 245 13.26 24.90 0.60
N LEU A 246 12.01 25.33 0.86
CA LEU A 246 11.58 25.80 2.17
C LEU A 246 11.62 24.66 3.20
N THR A 247 11.05 23.50 2.85
CA THR A 247 11.09 22.30 3.70
C THR A 247 12.51 21.84 3.94
N TYR A 248 13.34 21.78 2.88
CA TYR A 248 14.74 21.39 3.00
C TYR A 248 15.50 22.27 4.01
N ARG A 249 15.40 23.60 3.88
CA ARG A 249 16.09 24.53 4.80
C ARG A 249 15.65 24.35 6.24
N HIS A 250 14.37 24.06 6.47
CA HIS A 250 13.84 23.79 7.80
C HIS A 250 14.46 22.53 8.41
N LEU A 251 14.43 21.41 7.67
CA LEU A 251 15.05 20.15 8.10
C LEU A 251 16.55 20.32 8.34
N GLU A 252 17.26 21.06 7.47
CA GLU A 252 18.69 21.32 7.58
C GLU A 252 19.05 22.18 8.80
N LYS A 253 18.24 23.21 9.08
CA LYS A 253 18.40 24.08 10.25
C LYS A 253 18.26 23.29 11.54
N HIS A 254 17.29 22.39 11.60
CA HIS A 254 16.98 21.60 12.80
C HIS A 254 17.68 20.23 12.84
N LYS A 255 18.59 19.95 11.90
CA LYS A 255 19.37 18.70 11.82
C LYS A 255 18.49 17.45 11.83
N ILE A 256 17.36 17.52 11.12
CA ILE A 256 16.43 16.40 11.00
C ILE A 256 16.84 15.55 9.82
N GLU A 257 17.51 14.44 10.13
CA GLU A 257 17.95 13.48 9.13
C GLU A 257 16.76 12.65 8.61
N PRO A 258 16.71 12.34 7.30
CA PRO A 258 15.63 11.56 6.69
C PRO A 258 15.32 10.24 7.39
N ILE A 259 16.36 9.53 7.83
CA ILE A 259 16.25 8.22 8.50
C ILE A 259 15.32 8.25 9.74
N LEU A 260 15.14 9.42 10.36
CA LEU A 260 14.32 9.58 11.57
C LEU A 260 12.80 9.49 11.29
N TYR A 261 12.36 9.75 10.06
CA TYR A 261 10.93 9.78 9.71
C TYR A 261 10.56 8.88 8.53
N MET A 262 11.48 8.66 7.58
CA MET A 262 11.13 7.96 6.33
C MET A 262 11.30 6.44 6.38
N THR A 263 11.99 5.90 7.39
CA THR A 263 12.38 4.49 7.43
C THR A 263 11.17 3.57 7.26
N GLU A 264 10.12 3.80 8.04
CA GLU A 264 8.87 3.05 7.91
C GLU A 264 8.19 3.29 6.54
N TRP A 265 8.12 4.55 6.11
CA TRP A 265 7.49 4.93 4.84
C TRP A 265 8.07 4.15 3.66
N PHE A 266 9.40 4.01 3.62
CA PHE A 266 10.10 3.40 2.50
C PHE A 266 10.19 1.88 2.64
N MET A 267 10.56 1.37 3.83
CA MET A 267 10.72 -0.07 4.04
C MET A 267 9.39 -0.83 3.94
N CYS A 268 8.29 -0.21 4.37
CA CYS A 268 6.94 -0.78 4.29
C CYS A 268 6.18 -0.29 3.04
N ALA A 269 6.84 0.41 2.10
CA ALA A 269 6.20 0.99 0.90
C ALA A 269 4.85 1.69 1.22
N PHE A 270 4.84 2.49 2.30
CA PHE A 270 3.71 3.22 2.85
C PHE A 270 2.49 2.41 3.34
N SER A 271 2.57 1.08 3.33
CA SER A 271 1.45 0.20 3.72
C SER A 271 1.00 0.34 5.18
N ARG A 272 1.90 0.76 6.08
CA ARG A 272 1.58 1.06 7.49
C ARG A 272 1.23 2.52 7.75
N THR A 273 1.48 3.40 6.80
CA THR A 273 1.35 4.85 6.98
C THR A 273 0.09 5.39 6.32
N LEU A 274 -0.27 4.93 5.12
CA LEU A 274 -1.39 5.47 4.35
C LEU A 274 -2.72 4.74 4.65
N PRO A 275 -3.89 5.41 4.47
CA PRO A 275 -5.18 4.75 4.43
C PRO A 275 -5.19 3.73 3.30
N TRP A 276 -5.95 2.67 3.48
CA TRP A 276 -5.86 1.51 2.60
C TRP A 276 -6.14 1.85 1.12
N ALA A 277 -7.16 2.65 0.85
CA ALA A 277 -7.48 3.11 -0.50
C ALA A 277 -6.25 3.76 -1.20
N SER A 278 -5.50 4.60 -0.47
CA SER A 278 -4.27 5.22 -0.93
C SER A 278 -3.11 4.23 -1.11
N VAL A 279 -2.96 3.26 -0.20
CA VAL A 279 -1.97 2.18 -0.33
C VAL A 279 -2.13 1.48 -1.67
N LEU A 280 -3.35 1.07 -2.02
CA LEU A 280 -3.64 0.37 -3.27
C LEU A 280 -3.25 1.20 -4.51
N ARG A 281 -3.53 2.50 -4.49
CA ARG A 281 -3.18 3.38 -5.62
C ARG A 281 -1.68 3.62 -5.73
N VAL A 282 -0.99 3.79 -4.60
CA VAL A 282 0.48 3.90 -4.57
C VAL A 282 1.11 2.62 -5.09
N TRP A 283 0.62 1.45 -4.69
CA TRP A 283 1.14 0.14 -5.14
C TRP A 283 0.90 -0.12 -6.63
N ASP A 284 -0.28 0.22 -7.15
CA ASP A 284 -0.57 0.16 -8.60
C ASP A 284 0.48 0.92 -9.42
N MET A 285 0.86 2.12 -8.95
CA MET A 285 1.87 2.96 -9.60
C MET A 285 3.29 2.46 -9.33
N PHE A 286 3.61 2.08 -8.09
CA PHE A 286 4.94 1.62 -7.66
C PHE A 286 5.38 0.37 -8.42
N LEU A 287 4.52 -0.65 -8.56
CA LEU A 287 4.89 -1.86 -9.30
C LEU A 287 5.08 -1.57 -10.80
N CYS A 288 4.35 -0.61 -11.36
CA CYS A 288 4.48 -0.24 -12.77
C CYS A 288 5.67 0.68 -13.07
N ASP A 289 5.87 1.72 -12.27
CA ASP A 289 6.82 2.81 -12.50
C ASP A 289 8.08 2.74 -11.61
N GLY A 290 8.14 1.81 -10.66
CA GLY A 290 9.27 1.59 -9.76
C GLY A 290 9.33 2.56 -8.57
N VAL A 291 10.47 2.54 -7.86
CA VAL A 291 10.66 3.26 -6.59
C VAL A 291 10.46 4.78 -6.69
N LYS A 292 10.54 5.38 -7.88
CA LYS A 292 10.31 6.83 -8.04
C LYS A 292 8.96 7.27 -7.48
N ILE A 293 7.98 6.39 -7.46
CA ILE A 293 6.67 6.63 -6.83
C ILE A 293 6.79 6.79 -5.32
N ILE A 294 7.58 5.93 -4.64
CA ILE A 294 7.84 6.02 -3.19
C ILE A 294 8.49 7.37 -2.84
N PHE A 295 9.47 7.81 -3.62
CA PHE A 295 10.06 9.15 -3.47
C PHE A 295 9.06 10.27 -3.68
N ARG A 296 8.23 10.20 -4.73
CA ARG A 296 7.20 11.21 -5.00
C ARG A 296 6.19 11.31 -3.86
N VAL A 297 5.73 10.17 -3.31
CA VAL A 297 4.83 10.16 -2.15
C VAL A 297 5.51 10.83 -0.95
N GLY A 298 6.74 10.45 -0.60
CA GLY A 298 7.49 11.09 0.49
C GLY A 298 7.64 12.60 0.30
N LEU A 299 7.96 13.06 -0.92
CA LEU A 299 8.06 14.48 -1.26
C LEU A 299 6.73 15.23 -1.15
N VAL A 300 5.63 14.62 -1.58
CA VAL A 300 4.28 15.19 -1.43
C VAL A 300 3.96 15.37 0.04
N LEU A 301 4.16 14.34 0.86
CA LEU A 301 3.88 14.40 2.29
C LEU A 301 4.74 15.47 2.97
N LEU A 302 6.06 15.50 2.72
CA LEU A 302 6.95 16.53 3.25
C LEU A 302 6.53 17.95 2.83
N LYS A 303 6.20 18.14 1.55
CA LYS A 303 5.72 19.43 1.03
C LYS A 303 4.37 19.82 1.65
N CYS A 304 3.48 18.86 1.88
CA CYS A 304 2.20 19.12 2.54
C CYS A 304 2.43 19.52 4.00
N MET A 305 3.26 18.82 4.76
CA MET A 305 3.46 19.11 6.18
C MET A 305 4.30 20.37 6.42
N LEU A 306 5.31 20.65 5.59
CA LEU A 306 6.35 21.66 5.87
C LEU A 306 6.57 22.66 4.72
N GLY A 307 5.74 22.65 3.67
CA GLY A 307 5.97 23.44 2.45
C GLY A 307 5.50 24.89 2.49
N THR A 308 4.91 25.35 3.60
CA THR A 308 4.38 26.71 3.76
C THR A 308 4.95 27.38 5.00
N ARG A 309 5.13 28.71 4.98
CA ARG A 309 5.70 29.46 6.11
C ARG A 309 4.81 29.37 7.35
N GLU A 310 3.51 29.28 7.16
CA GLU A 310 2.50 29.18 8.22
C GLU A 310 2.71 27.90 9.03
N LYS A 311 2.88 26.76 8.35
CA LYS A 311 3.21 25.46 8.98
C LYS A 311 4.58 25.45 9.66
N LEU A 312 5.55 26.17 9.13
CA LEU A 312 6.85 26.28 9.79
C LEU A 312 6.80 27.14 11.07
N LYS A 313 5.87 28.09 11.20
CA LYS A 313 5.72 28.87 12.45
C LYS A 313 5.27 28.00 13.63
N THR A 314 4.50 26.94 13.35
CA THR A 314 4.06 25.97 14.37
C THR A 314 5.14 24.92 14.68
N CYS A 315 6.16 24.79 13.85
CA CYS A 315 7.28 23.87 14.04
C CYS A 315 8.56 24.64 14.36
N GLN A 316 8.73 25.08 15.61
CA GLN A 316 9.86 25.94 15.98
C GLN A 316 11.17 25.18 16.17
N GLY A 317 11.10 23.88 16.47
CA GLY A 317 12.25 23.04 16.78
C GLY A 317 12.20 21.65 16.13
N GLN A 318 13.15 20.82 16.53
CA GLN A 318 13.25 19.44 16.08
C GLN A 318 12.06 18.61 16.59
N TYR A 319 11.66 18.81 17.84
CA TYR A 319 10.59 18.04 18.50
C TYR A 319 9.24 18.19 17.79
N GLU A 320 8.76 19.43 17.61
CA GLU A 320 7.47 19.72 16.98
C GLU A 320 7.46 19.26 15.52
N THR A 321 8.60 19.38 14.84
CA THR A 321 8.73 18.89 13.46
C THR A 321 8.63 17.36 13.41
N MET A 322 9.25 16.65 14.35
CA MET A 322 9.19 15.18 14.40
C MET A 322 7.81 14.67 14.81
N GLU A 323 7.11 15.33 15.73
CA GLU A 323 5.70 15.01 16.03
C GLU A 323 4.83 15.17 14.79
N LEU A 324 4.98 16.28 14.07
CA LEU A 324 4.25 16.53 12.84
C LEU A 324 4.53 15.46 11.77
N LEU A 325 5.79 15.07 11.59
CA LEU A 325 6.17 14.05 10.60
C LEU A 325 5.69 12.64 10.96
N ARG A 326 5.51 12.33 12.26
CA ARG A 326 4.96 11.04 12.72
C ARG A 326 3.44 11.00 12.65
N ALA A 327 2.77 12.13 12.89
CA ALA A 327 1.31 12.25 12.87
C ALA A 327 0.85 13.05 11.64
N ILE A 328 0.99 12.45 10.47
CA ILE A 328 0.59 13.07 9.20
C ILE A 328 -0.92 13.33 9.21
N GLU A 329 -1.32 14.54 8.85
CA GLU A 329 -2.74 14.88 8.83
C GLU A 329 -3.52 14.04 7.80
N PRO A 330 -4.64 13.40 8.16
CA PRO A 330 -5.35 12.45 7.28
C PRO A 330 -5.73 13.03 5.92
N ARG A 331 -6.06 14.33 5.85
CA ARG A 331 -6.41 15.04 4.60
C ARG A 331 -5.37 14.92 3.49
N TYR A 332 -4.07 14.85 3.83
CA TYR A 332 -3.01 14.73 2.83
C TYR A 332 -2.79 13.29 2.37
N MET A 333 -3.31 12.33 3.13
CA MET A 333 -3.19 10.91 2.85
C MET A 333 -4.41 10.36 2.11
N GLN A 334 -5.42 11.20 1.83
CA GLN A 334 -6.61 10.80 1.10
C GLN A 334 -6.32 10.49 -0.37
N GLU A 335 -6.96 9.44 -0.87
CA GLU A 335 -6.64 8.82 -2.16
C GLU A 335 -6.62 9.82 -3.32
N GLY A 336 -7.72 10.56 -3.52
CA GLY A 336 -7.86 11.48 -4.64
C GLY A 336 -6.86 12.65 -4.59
N PHE A 337 -6.61 13.20 -3.40
CA PHE A 337 -5.62 14.26 -3.22
C PHE A 337 -4.20 13.73 -3.47
N LEU A 338 -3.83 12.66 -2.77
CA LEU A 338 -2.47 12.11 -2.81
C LEU A 338 -2.08 11.67 -4.22
N VAL A 339 -2.95 10.95 -4.93
CA VAL A 339 -2.67 10.49 -6.30
C VAL A 339 -2.44 11.67 -7.24
N ARG A 340 -3.27 12.71 -7.17
CA ARG A 340 -3.11 13.91 -8.01
C ARG A 340 -1.75 14.57 -7.75
N GLU A 341 -1.43 14.86 -6.49
CA GLU A 341 -0.18 15.52 -6.14
C GLU A 341 1.04 14.67 -6.54
N VAL A 342 1.01 13.34 -6.33
CA VAL A 342 2.09 12.41 -6.70
C VAL A 342 2.35 12.40 -8.20
N LEU A 343 1.31 12.50 -9.03
CA LEU A 343 1.45 12.56 -10.48
C LEU A 343 2.08 13.88 -10.94
N ASP A 344 1.75 14.98 -10.25
CA ASP A 344 2.23 16.33 -10.55
C ASP A 344 3.67 16.61 -10.07
N VAL A 345 4.23 15.81 -9.15
CA VAL A 345 5.64 15.97 -8.72
C VAL A 345 6.60 15.79 -9.91
N PRO A 346 7.46 16.79 -10.22
CA PRO A 346 8.40 16.74 -11.33
C PRO A 346 9.69 15.98 -10.95
N VAL A 347 9.55 14.72 -10.56
CA VAL A 347 10.68 13.81 -10.29
C VAL A 347 10.58 12.62 -11.22
N SER A 348 11.51 12.53 -12.14
CA SER A 348 11.64 11.41 -13.07
C SER A 348 12.49 10.28 -12.49
N GLU A 349 12.48 9.15 -13.17
CA GLU A 349 13.35 8.01 -12.90
C GLU A 349 14.84 8.38 -12.96
N ARG A 350 15.22 9.12 -14.01
CA ARG A 350 16.59 9.60 -14.23
C ARG A 350 17.06 10.52 -13.12
N ASP A 351 16.15 11.28 -12.50
CA ASP A 351 16.51 12.15 -11.38
C ASP A 351 16.89 11.31 -10.15
N VAL A 352 16.11 10.27 -9.85
CA VAL A 352 16.39 9.34 -8.75
C VAL A 352 17.69 8.58 -9.01
N GLU A 353 17.91 8.08 -10.24
CA GLU A 353 19.16 7.43 -10.63
C GLU A 353 20.36 8.38 -10.53
N SER A 354 20.23 9.60 -11.05
CA SER A 354 21.32 10.59 -10.99
C SER A 354 21.70 10.91 -9.55
N GLU A 355 20.72 11.17 -8.68
CA GLU A 355 20.98 11.40 -7.26
C GLU A 355 21.57 10.16 -6.59
N HIS A 356 21.10 8.94 -6.91
CA HIS A 356 21.69 7.70 -6.40
C HIS A 356 23.20 7.62 -6.70
N HIS A 357 23.61 7.89 -7.95
CA HIS A 357 25.02 7.89 -8.31
C HIS A 357 25.82 8.99 -7.58
N VAL A 358 25.24 10.17 -7.37
CA VAL A 358 25.88 11.27 -6.64
C VAL A 358 26.07 10.90 -5.17
N GLN A 359 25.02 10.42 -4.50
CA GLN A 359 25.09 10.07 -3.09
C GLN A 359 25.95 8.84 -2.85
N LEU A 360 25.95 7.85 -3.75
CA LEU A 360 26.81 6.68 -3.65
C LEU A 360 28.31 7.06 -3.74
N LYS A 361 28.67 7.98 -4.64
CA LYS A 361 30.04 8.50 -4.72
C LYS A 361 30.46 9.22 -3.44
N ARG A 362 29.55 10.03 -2.86
CA ARG A 362 29.80 10.72 -1.58
C ARG A 362 29.93 9.73 -0.42
N TRP A 363 29.09 8.72 -0.38
CA TRP A 363 29.14 7.64 0.61
C TRP A 363 30.50 6.95 0.57
N ARG A 364 30.95 6.52 -0.62
CA ARG A 364 32.25 5.87 -0.80
C ARG A 364 33.41 6.71 -0.29
N LYS A 365 33.35 8.03 -0.51
CA LYS A 365 34.38 8.97 -0.02
C LYS A 365 34.37 9.11 1.50
N ASN A 366 33.20 9.12 2.13
CA ASN A 366 33.05 9.47 3.55
C ASN A 366 33.04 8.25 4.49
N ARG A 367 32.57 7.08 4.00
CA ARG A 367 32.29 5.88 4.81
C ARG A 367 32.94 4.60 4.26
N GLY A 368 33.54 4.64 3.07
CA GLY A 368 34.07 3.46 2.40
C GLY A 368 33.04 2.72 1.55
N GLU A 369 33.35 1.49 1.14
CA GLU A 369 32.43 0.69 0.32
C GLU A 369 31.16 0.30 1.10
N LEU A 370 30.06 0.13 0.37
CA LEU A 370 28.86 -0.45 0.96
C LEU A 370 29.15 -1.90 1.34
N HIS A 371 28.69 -2.30 2.51
CA HIS A 371 28.85 -3.67 2.99
C HIS A 371 27.96 -4.64 2.19
N TRP A 372 26.85 -4.12 1.66
CA TRP A 372 25.97 -4.87 0.77
C TRP A 372 26.28 -4.56 -0.71
N LYS A 373 26.34 -5.60 -1.54
CA LYS A 373 26.51 -5.45 -2.99
C LYS A 373 25.14 -5.28 -3.64
N SER A 374 24.77 -4.04 -3.96
CA SER A 374 23.51 -3.78 -4.65
C SER A 374 23.53 -4.26 -6.10
N PRO A 375 22.65 -5.19 -6.51
CA PRO A 375 22.25 -5.20 -7.90
C PRO A 375 21.60 -3.85 -8.26
N PRO A 376 21.68 -3.38 -9.51
CA PRO A 376 20.98 -2.19 -9.94
C PRO A 376 19.47 -2.33 -9.67
N ARG A 377 18.88 -1.31 -9.05
CA ARG A 377 17.44 -1.26 -8.85
C ARG A 377 16.71 -1.21 -10.18
N MET A 378 15.65 -2.00 -10.31
CA MET A 378 14.79 -1.97 -11.47
C MET A 378 13.69 -0.92 -11.31
N HIS A 379 13.59 -0.03 -12.29
CA HIS A 379 12.63 1.08 -12.26
C HIS A 379 11.26 0.70 -12.84
N GLY A 380 10.68 -0.39 -12.33
CA GLY A 380 9.32 -0.83 -12.64
C GLY A 380 9.23 -1.98 -13.64
N ALA A 381 7.99 -2.36 -13.95
CA ALA A 381 7.64 -3.57 -14.69
C ALA A 381 8.37 -3.72 -16.05
N ARG A 382 8.55 -2.62 -16.79
CA ARG A 382 9.23 -2.65 -18.08
C ARG A 382 10.72 -2.96 -17.96
N ALA A 383 11.40 -2.42 -16.93
CA ALA A 383 12.81 -2.67 -16.69
C ALA A 383 13.03 -4.15 -16.32
N ILE A 384 12.18 -4.69 -15.45
CA ILE A 384 12.21 -6.09 -15.03
C ILE A 384 12.03 -7.03 -16.22
N MET A 385 11.01 -6.79 -17.04
CA MET A 385 10.78 -7.61 -18.24
C MET A 385 11.91 -7.49 -19.28
N ALA A 386 12.63 -6.38 -19.31
CA ALA A 386 13.77 -6.22 -20.20
C ALA A 386 15.01 -6.94 -19.68
N SER A 387 15.22 -6.96 -18.35
CA SER A 387 16.34 -7.68 -17.73
C SER A 387 16.15 -9.20 -17.72
N GLU A 388 14.90 -9.65 -17.56
CA GLU A 388 14.52 -11.06 -17.53
C GLU A 388 13.37 -11.31 -18.52
N PRO A 389 13.67 -11.41 -19.84
CA PRO A 389 12.64 -11.58 -20.86
C PRO A 389 11.88 -12.90 -20.67
N PRO A 390 10.55 -12.86 -20.50
CA PRO A 390 9.79 -14.08 -20.25
C PRO A 390 9.62 -14.93 -21.52
N SER A 391 9.58 -16.24 -21.34
CA SER A 391 9.14 -17.15 -22.40
C SER A 391 7.62 -17.04 -22.62
N ARG A 392 7.13 -17.48 -23.78
CA ARG A 392 5.67 -17.59 -24.01
C ARG A 392 4.98 -18.53 -23.01
N GLN A 393 5.71 -19.52 -22.51
CA GLN A 393 5.20 -20.47 -21.52
C GLN A 393 5.04 -19.82 -20.15
N ASP A 394 5.97 -18.94 -19.76
CA ASP A 394 5.95 -18.23 -18.47
C ASP A 394 4.73 -17.30 -18.34
N LEU A 395 4.31 -16.71 -19.46
CA LEU A 395 3.15 -15.81 -19.52
C LEU A 395 1.84 -16.52 -19.81
N ARG A 396 1.85 -17.84 -20.06
CA ARG A 396 0.64 -18.60 -20.33
C ARG A 396 -0.29 -18.51 -19.11
N GLN A 397 -1.55 -18.20 -19.40
CA GLN A 397 -2.60 -18.21 -18.39
C GLN A 397 -3.07 -19.65 -18.18
N ASN A 398 -3.05 -20.09 -16.93
CA ASN A 398 -3.55 -21.40 -16.49
C ASN A 398 -4.64 -21.12 -15.44
N PRO A 399 -5.90 -20.91 -15.84
CA PRO A 399 -6.98 -20.67 -14.88
C PRO A 399 -7.20 -21.93 -14.03
N THR A 400 -7.13 -21.78 -12.71
CA THR A 400 -7.38 -22.86 -11.75
C THR A 400 -8.88 -23.20 -11.66
N ILE A 401 -9.74 -22.22 -11.96
CA ILE A 401 -11.20 -22.38 -11.97
C ILE A 401 -11.68 -22.09 -13.40
N ILE A 402 -12.23 -23.12 -14.06
CA ILE A 402 -12.86 -23.01 -15.37
C ILE A 402 -14.37 -23.11 -15.14
N VAL A 403 -15.06 -21.98 -15.26
CA VAL A 403 -16.54 -21.98 -15.23
C VAL A 403 -17.03 -22.26 -16.63
N GLU A 404 -17.54 -23.47 -16.84
CA GLU A 404 -18.25 -23.81 -18.09
C GLU A 404 -19.55 -23.01 -18.16
N SER A 405 -19.61 -22.05 -19.07
CA SER A 405 -20.87 -21.37 -19.37
C SER A 405 -21.70 -22.27 -20.29
N PRO A 406 -22.97 -22.58 -19.96
CA PRO A 406 -23.81 -23.35 -20.87
C PRO A 406 -24.04 -22.53 -22.14
N LEU A 407 -23.43 -22.98 -23.24
CA LEU A 407 -23.71 -22.46 -24.57
C LEU A 407 -25.20 -22.64 -24.88
N PRO A 408 -25.92 -21.64 -25.42
CA PRO A 408 -27.24 -21.87 -25.97
C PRO A 408 -27.15 -22.91 -27.10
N PRO A 409 -28.13 -23.82 -27.24
CA PRO A 409 -28.08 -24.89 -28.23
C PRO A 409 -27.94 -24.31 -29.64
N PRO A 410 -27.22 -25.01 -30.55
CA PRO A 410 -27.05 -24.56 -31.92
C PRO A 410 -28.42 -24.42 -32.59
N GLN A 411 -28.75 -23.20 -33.03
CA GLN A 411 -29.94 -22.99 -33.84
C GLN A 411 -29.84 -23.80 -35.14
N PRO A 412 -30.91 -24.47 -35.58
CA PRO A 412 -30.89 -25.27 -36.79
C PRO A 412 -30.59 -24.39 -38.01
N THR A 413 -29.57 -24.77 -38.77
CA THR A 413 -29.24 -24.21 -40.08
C THR A 413 -30.42 -24.42 -41.05
N PRO A 414 -30.85 -23.40 -41.82
CA PRO A 414 -31.85 -23.60 -42.85
C PRO A 414 -31.28 -24.49 -43.96
N GLN A 415 -31.97 -25.59 -44.25
CA GLN A 415 -31.67 -26.48 -45.37
C GLN A 415 -31.78 -25.71 -46.70
N LEU A 416 -30.65 -25.58 -47.40
CA LEU A 416 -30.61 -25.14 -48.80
C LEU A 416 -31.10 -26.27 -49.70
N GLN A 417 -32.29 -26.10 -50.28
CA GLN A 417 -32.75 -26.91 -51.41
C GLN A 417 -31.83 -26.70 -52.62
N LYS A 418 -31.37 -27.82 -53.19
CA LYS A 418 -30.66 -27.88 -54.48
C LYS A 418 -31.64 -27.53 -55.61
N GLY A 419 -31.32 -26.51 -56.39
CA GLY A 419 -31.92 -26.22 -57.69
C GLY A 419 -30.82 -25.80 -58.68
N GLU A 420 -30.83 -26.41 -59.87
CA GLU A 420 -29.74 -26.46 -60.85
C GLU A 420 -29.48 -25.17 -61.68
N LYS A 421 -28.19 -24.98 -62.01
CA LYS A 421 -27.57 -24.50 -63.28
C LYS A 421 -28.15 -23.28 -64.03
N LYS A 422 -27.30 -22.26 -64.25
CA LYS A 422 -26.58 -21.98 -65.54
C LYS A 422 -25.74 -20.69 -65.47
N SER A 423 -24.65 -20.67 -66.23
CA SER A 423 -23.66 -19.60 -66.32
C SER A 423 -24.13 -18.39 -67.13
N LYS A 424 -23.63 -17.18 -66.79
CA LYS A 424 -23.02 -16.22 -67.74
C LYS A 424 -22.45 -14.99 -67.03
N LYS A 425 -21.31 -14.51 -67.56
CA LYS A 425 -20.53 -13.33 -67.19
C LYS A 425 -21.35 -12.04 -67.18
N GLY A 426 -21.02 -11.13 -66.26
CA GLY A 426 -21.41 -9.72 -66.33
C GLY A 426 -20.80 -8.88 -65.21
N LYS A 427 -19.78 -8.08 -65.52
CA LYS A 427 -19.33 -6.94 -64.72
C LYS A 427 -20.52 -6.00 -64.47
N LYS A 428 -20.79 -5.62 -63.21
CA LYS A 428 -21.25 -4.26 -62.85
C LYS A 428 -21.20 -4.02 -61.34
N SER A 429 -20.59 -2.89 -61.01
CA SER A 429 -20.51 -2.18 -59.74
C SER A 429 -21.89 -1.80 -59.21
N ILE A 430 -22.20 -2.11 -57.94
CA ILE A 430 -23.28 -1.46 -57.18
C ILE A 430 -22.85 -1.24 -55.73
N LYS A 431 -22.91 0.03 -55.33
CA LYS A 431 -22.81 0.57 -53.96
C LYS A 431 -23.83 -0.11 -53.04
N LYS A 432 -23.40 -0.60 -51.87
CA LYS A 432 -24.31 -0.90 -50.75
C LYS A 432 -24.18 0.17 -49.67
N GLY A 433 -25.29 0.86 -49.43
CA GLY A 433 -25.46 1.81 -48.34
C GLY A 433 -25.27 1.12 -46.99
N SER A 434 -24.49 1.75 -46.13
CA SER A 434 -24.38 1.40 -44.72
C SER A 434 -25.56 2.03 -43.98
N MET A 435 -26.49 1.19 -43.51
CA MET A 435 -27.43 1.60 -42.47
C MET A 435 -26.65 1.71 -41.16
N LYS A 436 -26.40 2.94 -40.72
CA LYS A 436 -25.89 3.25 -39.39
C LYS A 436 -26.96 2.85 -38.36
N ILE A 437 -26.72 1.76 -37.63
CA ILE A 437 -27.30 1.59 -36.31
C ILE A 437 -26.42 2.42 -35.37
N THR A 438 -26.91 3.58 -34.98
CA THR A 438 -26.27 4.43 -33.97
C THR A 438 -26.39 3.73 -32.62
N PRO A 439 -25.30 3.39 -31.92
CA PRO A 439 -25.41 2.99 -30.52
C PRO A 439 -25.96 4.17 -29.71
N PRO A 440 -26.69 3.92 -28.61
CA PRO A 440 -27.15 4.99 -27.73
C PRO A 440 -25.95 5.81 -27.23
N PRO A 441 -26.13 7.11 -26.95
CA PRO A 441 -25.04 7.96 -26.52
C PRO A 441 -24.47 7.39 -25.22
N VAL A 442 -23.22 6.95 -25.27
CA VAL A 442 -22.42 6.69 -24.08
C VAL A 442 -22.30 8.04 -23.39
N THR A 443 -23.06 8.26 -22.33
CA THR A 443 -22.75 9.31 -21.36
C THR A 443 -21.33 9.03 -20.88
N GLU A 444 -20.36 9.84 -21.32
CA GLU A 444 -19.01 9.83 -20.78
C GLU A 444 -19.13 10.22 -19.31
N ILE A 445 -19.22 9.22 -18.44
CA ILE A 445 -19.13 9.42 -17.00
C ILE A 445 -17.70 9.91 -16.76
N PRO A 446 -17.52 11.15 -16.25
CA PRO A 446 -16.19 11.73 -16.05
C PRO A 446 -15.34 10.80 -15.20
N ASN A 447 -14.10 10.57 -15.64
CA ASN A 447 -13.14 9.82 -14.85
C ASN A 447 -12.89 10.58 -13.54
N PRO A 448 -13.07 9.96 -12.37
CA PRO A 448 -12.81 10.61 -11.08
C PRO A 448 -11.37 11.16 -10.96
N TYR A 449 -10.43 10.52 -11.68
CA TYR A 449 -9.01 10.87 -11.70
C TYR A 449 -8.63 11.53 -13.03
N ASN A 450 -9.13 12.74 -13.28
CA ASN A 450 -8.68 13.52 -14.44
C ASN A 450 -7.16 13.66 -14.40
N LEU A 451 -6.50 13.10 -15.40
CA LEU A 451 -5.05 13.24 -15.53
C LEU A 451 -4.74 14.69 -15.95
N PRO A 452 -3.53 15.21 -15.68
CA PRO A 452 -3.15 16.56 -16.11
C PRO A 452 -3.30 16.81 -17.63
N SER A 453 -3.38 15.73 -18.42
CA SER A 453 -3.58 15.74 -19.87
C SER A 453 -5.05 15.73 -20.33
N ASP A 454 -6.01 15.53 -19.43
CA ASP A 454 -7.43 15.48 -19.77
C ASP A 454 -7.99 16.93 -19.90
N PRO A 455 -8.86 17.23 -20.89
CA PRO A 455 -9.40 18.57 -21.08
C PRO A 455 -10.19 19.04 -19.85
N LYS A 456 -9.84 20.21 -19.30
CA LYS A 456 -10.52 20.81 -18.14
C LYS A 456 -11.96 21.18 -18.50
N LEU A 457 -12.94 20.59 -17.82
CA LEU A 457 -14.31 21.12 -17.80
C LEU A 457 -14.37 22.33 -16.84
N PRO A 458 -15.15 23.38 -17.16
CA PRO A 458 -15.24 24.57 -16.32
C PRO A 458 -15.83 24.21 -14.95
N LEU A 459 -15.12 24.62 -13.89
CA LEU A 459 -15.54 24.52 -12.50
C LEU A 459 -16.89 25.23 -12.33
N ARG A 460 -17.90 24.51 -11.86
CA ARG A 460 -19.16 25.09 -11.40
C ARG A 460 -19.02 25.29 -9.89
N ASP A 461 -19.11 26.54 -9.44
CA ASP A 461 -19.07 26.87 -8.01
C ASP A 461 -20.17 26.11 -7.24
N PRO A 462 -19.90 25.61 -6.02
CA PRO A 462 -20.93 24.99 -5.19
C PRO A 462 -21.89 26.07 -4.69
N GLN A 463 -23.06 26.19 -5.32
CA GLN A 463 -24.18 26.95 -4.76
C GLN A 463 -24.81 26.19 -3.58
N LEU A 464 -25.07 26.96 -2.52
CA LEU A 464 -25.82 26.62 -1.29
C LEU A 464 -27.13 25.85 -1.57
N PRO A 465 -27.57 24.98 -0.65
CA PRO A 465 -28.72 24.11 -0.87
C PRO A 465 -30.04 24.89 -1.02
N LEU A 466 -30.79 24.47 -2.04
CA LEU A 466 -32.12 24.91 -2.43
C LEU A 466 -33.13 24.69 -1.28
N ARG A 467 -33.89 25.74 -0.93
CA ARG A 467 -35.13 25.64 -0.14
C ARG A 467 -36.30 25.37 -1.08
N ASP A 468 -37.12 24.37 -0.76
CA ASP A 468 -38.37 24.08 -1.45
C ASP A 468 -39.47 25.14 -1.19
N PRO A 469 -40.48 25.26 -2.08
CA PRO A 469 -41.33 26.44 -2.21
C PRO A 469 -42.73 26.28 -1.59
N GLN A 470 -43.20 27.29 -0.85
CA GLN A 470 -44.65 27.53 -0.64
C GLN A 470 -44.97 29.04 -0.60
N LEU A 471 -45.49 29.51 -1.74
CA LEU A 471 -46.68 30.38 -2.01
C LEU A 471 -46.96 31.68 -1.21
N PRO A 472 -47.71 32.65 -1.79
CA PRO A 472 -47.28 34.04 -1.92
C PRO A 472 -48.17 35.04 -1.13
N LEU A 473 -47.77 36.32 -1.06
CA LEU A 473 -48.60 37.47 -1.44
C LEU A 473 -47.96 38.83 -1.06
N ARG A 474 -48.15 39.79 -1.99
CA ARG A 474 -48.13 41.26 -1.87
C ARG A 474 -46.81 42.02 -1.94
N ASP A 475 -46.55 42.51 -3.16
CA ASP A 475 -46.06 43.85 -3.47
C ASP A 475 -47.25 44.86 -3.46
N PRO A 476 -47.06 46.19 -3.33
CA PRO A 476 -46.15 46.96 -4.19
C PRO A 476 -45.36 48.14 -3.55
N GLN A 477 -44.09 48.28 -4.00
CA GLN A 477 -43.41 49.47 -4.58
C GLN A 477 -43.58 50.90 -3.96
N PRO A 478 -42.76 51.90 -4.39
CA PRO A 478 -41.31 51.96 -4.57
C PRO A 478 -40.74 53.28 -3.96
N THR A 479 -39.45 53.56 -4.13
CA THR A 479 -38.79 54.87 -4.45
C THR A 479 -37.36 54.92 -3.86
N LEU A 480 -36.33 54.99 -4.71
CA LEU A 480 -35.50 56.18 -5.03
C LEU A 480 -34.80 56.77 -3.78
N ARG A 481 -33.52 57.16 -3.72
CA ARG A 481 -32.41 57.34 -4.65
C ARG A 481 -31.20 57.74 -3.77
N ASP A 482 -30.00 57.58 -4.31
CA ASP A 482 -28.79 58.41 -4.11
C ASP A 482 -28.04 58.44 -2.74
N SER A 483 -26.88 57.78 -2.76
CA SER A 483 -25.53 58.13 -2.25
C SER A 483 -25.18 59.65 -2.14
N PRO A 484 -23.99 60.09 -1.64
CA PRO A 484 -23.04 59.54 -0.64
C PRO A 484 -22.37 60.62 0.30
N VAL A 485 -21.40 60.17 1.13
CA VAL A 485 -20.23 60.89 1.73
C VAL A 485 -20.46 61.94 2.85
N GLN A 486 -19.91 61.68 4.06
CA GLN A 486 -18.84 62.48 4.72
C GLN A 486 -18.56 62.00 6.18
N LYS A 487 -17.29 61.63 6.44
CA LYS A 487 -16.59 61.75 7.75
C LYS A 487 -15.98 63.19 7.84
N PRO A 488 -15.20 63.64 8.87
CA PRO A 488 -14.76 63.04 10.15
C PRO A 488 -14.79 64.01 11.39
N LEU A 489 -14.46 63.51 12.60
CA LEU A 489 -13.59 64.08 13.68
C LEU A 489 -13.88 63.30 14.99
N VAL A 490 -12.97 62.55 15.64
CA VAL A 490 -11.72 62.84 16.41
C VAL A 490 -11.95 63.57 17.74
N ASN A 491 -11.65 62.87 18.85
CA ASN A 491 -10.96 63.27 20.10
C ASN A 491 -11.19 62.16 21.17
N ASP A 492 -10.20 61.34 21.53
CA ASP A 492 -9.09 61.53 22.50
C ASP A 492 -9.50 61.47 23.99
N THR A 493 -9.21 60.29 24.61
CA THR A 493 -8.54 59.96 25.92
C THR A 493 -8.89 60.71 27.24
N PRO A 494 -8.46 60.29 28.47
CA PRO A 494 -7.78 59.06 28.95
C PRO A 494 -8.27 58.47 30.31
N LEU A 495 -7.63 57.34 30.69
CA LEU A 495 -7.58 56.63 32.00
C LEU A 495 -7.10 57.51 33.18
N PRO A 496 -7.25 57.08 34.48
CA PRO A 496 -6.14 56.37 35.16
C PRO A 496 -6.48 55.38 36.34
N ASN A 497 -5.49 54.50 36.61
CA ASN A 497 -4.99 53.96 37.90
C ASN A 497 -5.66 52.81 38.71
N THR A 498 -4.79 51.84 39.03
CA THR A 498 -4.80 50.72 40.02
C THR A 498 -4.60 51.23 41.48
N PRO A 499 -4.52 50.44 42.61
CA PRO A 499 -4.12 49.02 42.76
C PRO A 499 -4.69 48.17 43.97
N LYS A 500 -4.16 46.94 44.11
CA LYS A 500 -3.88 46.09 45.33
C LYS A 500 -4.83 44.96 45.81
N ASP A 501 -4.20 43.76 45.86
CA ASP A 501 -4.08 42.74 46.92
C ASP A 501 -5.26 41.89 47.46
N SER A 502 -5.07 40.57 47.29
CA SER A 502 -5.04 39.52 48.35
C SER A 502 -6.16 38.46 48.46
N HIS A 503 -5.69 37.22 48.70
CA HIS A 503 -6.29 36.06 49.37
C HIS A 503 -7.30 35.12 48.66
N LEU A 504 -6.79 33.91 48.39
CA LEU A 504 -7.51 32.61 48.29
C LEU A 504 -8.08 32.19 49.67
N PRO A 505 -9.12 31.34 49.72
CA PRO A 505 -8.87 29.90 49.92
C PRO A 505 -9.78 28.91 49.15
N HIS A 506 -9.36 27.65 49.25
CA HIS A 506 -9.67 26.39 48.59
C HIS A 506 -11.11 25.80 48.53
N GLN A 507 -11.36 25.11 47.39
CA GLN A 507 -11.96 23.77 47.16
C GLN A 507 -13.46 23.46 47.38
N PRO A 508 -14.02 22.36 46.83
CA PRO A 508 -13.61 21.51 45.68
C PRO A 508 -14.75 21.26 44.66
N ALA A 509 -14.44 20.75 43.47
CA ALA A 509 -15.44 20.17 42.57
C ALA A 509 -14.94 18.82 42.03
N LEU A 510 -15.79 17.81 42.25
CA LEU A 510 -15.75 16.46 41.69
C LEU A 510 -15.91 16.50 40.16
N ASN A 511 -15.13 15.68 39.45
CA ASN A 511 -15.67 14.71 38.48
C ASN A 511 -14.58 13.74 38.01
N ASP A 512 -14.77 12.48 38.39
CA ASP A 512 -14.12 11.30 37.81
C ASP A 512 -14.83 10.92 36.49
N GLN A 513 -14.06 10.76 35.41
CA GLN A 513 -14.02 9.53 34.60
C GLN A 513 -12.96 9.65 33.47
N PRO A 514 -12.17 8.59 33.20
CA PRO A 514 -11.02 8.66 32.29
C PRO A 514 -11.39 8.31 30.84
N ALA A 515 -10.88 9.10 29.90
CA ALA A 515 -10.83 8.72 28.48
C ALA A 515 -9.62 7.79 28.25
N LEU A 516 -9.89 6.51 27.98
CA LEU A 516 -8.91 5.54 27.48
C LEU A 516 -8.57 5.88 26.03
N ASN A 517 -7.42 6.49 25.81
CA ASN A 517 -6.84 6.67 24.48
C ASN A 517 -5.44 6.03 24.48
N HIS A 518 -5.39 4.70 24.31
CA HIS A 518 -4.14 3.98 24.10
C HIS A 518 -3.97 3.69 22.61
N GLN A 519 -3.24 4.56 21.92
CA GLN A 519 -2.46 4.16 20.75
C GLN A 519 -1.04 3.80 21.23
N PRO A 520 -0.43 2.70 20.77
CA PRO A 520 0.91 2.34 21.17
C PRO A 520 1.92 3.30 20.55
N VAL A 521 2.50 4.17 21.37
CA VAL A 521 3.72 4.91 21.07
C VAL A 521 4.87 3.91 21.11
N PHE A 522 5.40 3.54 19.95
CA PHE A 522 6.68 2.82 19.89
C PHE A 522 7.81 3.78 20.25
N ASN A 523 8.34 3.60 21.47
CA ASN A 523 9.57 4.24 21.92
C ASN A 523 10.76 3.42 21.41
N ASP A 524 11.19 3.69 20.19
CA ASP A 524 12.26 2.94 19.53
C ASP A 524 13.62 3.56 19.91
N GLN A 525 14.09 3.26 21.12
CA GLN A 525 15.46 3.55 21.58
C GLN A 525 16.35 2.30 21.65
N SER A 526 15.89 1.14 21.17
CA SER A 526 16.69 -0.10 21.20
C SER A 526 17.50 -0.39 19.93
N LEU A 527 17.36 0.41 18.86
CA LEU A 527 18.12 0.23 17.60
C LEU A 527 19.40 1.09 17.51
N LEU A 528 19.78 1.79 18.58
CA LEU A 528 21.03 2.54 18.68
C LEU A 528 21.78 2.22 19.98
N LYS A 529 22.27 0.99 20.10
CA LYS A 529 23.39 0.71 21.02
C LYS A 529 24.46 -0.14 20.32
N GLU A 530 25.62 0.51 20.23
CA GLU A 530 26.97 -0.02 20.00
C GLU A 530 27.35 -0.43 18.57
N SER A 531 27.85 0.55 17.79
CA SER A 531 28.82 0.27 16.73
C SER A 531 30.25 0.31 17.31
N PRO A 532 31.12 -0.69 17.05
CA PRO A 532 32.49 -0.70 17.53
C PRO A 532 33.41 0.06 16.57
N LEU A 533 33.43 1.40 16.62
CA LEU A 533 34.37 2.22 15.83
C LEU A 533 35.09 3.33 16.62
N GLU A 534 34.96 3.38 17.94
CA GLU A 534 35.68 4.33 18.81
C GLU A 534 36.71 3.69 19.75
N LYS A 535 37.36 2.58 19.34
CA LYS A 535 38.50 2.00 20.09
C LYS A 535 39.79 1.86 19.29
N SER A 536 40.03 2.74 18.31
CA SER A 536 41.31 2.77 17.58
C SER A 536 41.93 4.16 17.45
N ARG A 537 41.81 4.99 18.51
CA ARG A 537 42.53 6.27 18.61
C ARG A 537 43.23 6.55 19.95
N LEU A 538 43.32 5.56 20.83
CA LEU A 538 44.07 5.66 22.10
C LEU A 538 44.86 4.35 22.35
N SER A 539 45.83 4.06 21.50
CA SER A 539 46.88 3.06 21.79
C SER A 539 48.12 3.24 20.90
N LEU A 540 48.56 4.49 20.73
CA LEU A 540 49.87 4.81 20.13
C LEU A 540 50.47 6.01 20.87
N SER A 541 50.82 5.80 22.14
CA SER A 541 51.90 6.51 22.80
C SER A 541 52.47 5.58 23.86
N SER A 542 53.80 5.56 23.99
CA SER A 542 54.59 4.81 24.96
C SER A 542 55.16 3.47 24.46
N THR A 543 56.17 3.56 23.60
CA THR A 543 57.39 2.74 23.69
C THR A 543 58.49 3.42 22.90
N GLU A 544 59.28 4.27 23.55
CA GLU A 544 60.66 4.62 23.15
C GLU A 544 61.33 5.38 24.31
N ALA A 545 62.63 5.10 24.50
CA ALA A 545 63.55 5.52 25.57
C ALA A 545 63.39 4.77 26.91
N ASP A 546 64.44 4.27 27.57
CA ASP A 546 65.86 4.17 27.22
C ASP A 546 66.47 3.12 28.14
N HIS A 547 67.40 2.33 27.61
CA HIS A 547 68.32 1.50 28.39
C HIS A 547 69.62 2.31 28.50
N GLN A 548 69.90 2.90 29.67
CA GLN A 548 71.26 3.02 30.21
C GLN A 548 71.28 3.59 31.64
N ASP A 549 71.90 2.77 32.50
CA ASP A 549 72.83 3.12 33.56
C ASP A 549 72.38 3.75 34.91
N THR A 550 72.31 2.84 35.90
CA THR A 550 73.10 2.75 37.14
C THR A 550 73.22 3.91 38.17
N TYR A 551 73.01 3.48 39.44
CA TYR A 551 73.57 3.96 40.72
C TYR A 551 73.10 5.32 41.29
N LEU A 552 72.15 5.28 42.22
CA LEU A 552 72.36 5.42 43.68
C LEU A 552 71.05 5.28 44.46
#